data_AF-A0A813GN73-F1
#
_entry.id   AF-A0A813GN73-F1
#
_cell.length_a   1.000
_cell.length_b   1.000
_cell.length_c   1.000
_cell.angle_alpha   90.00
_cell.angle_beta   90.00
_cell.angle_gamma   90.00
#
_symmetry.space_group_name_H-M   'P 1'
#
loop_
_entity.id
_entity.type
_entity.pdbx_description
1 polymer ?
#
loop_
_entity_poly.entity_id
_entity_poly.type
_entity_poly.pdbx_seq_one_letter_code
_entity_poly.pdbx_strand_id
1 'polypeptide(L)'
;MGVPLRTLEEVSREMIRDAILDAVANPSADTSRGRGGRPRTIPLSVVKMVVFLEMPLHFHVAVRLSSLSRFAPLKAALRSRHGLASHWSTTHSEWWSAVRYGVFTTQRKPSVDASPLMWAANGKALSLHEEAQQPFLAAKRKRDRELAEQLAHSSGGATKKQPGFNKLDLYAVIIDKKLRTTSAVMAYVQGFGSQQMQLFIARAQRKLADHISDAWEWDAARSKALEEEQSEWNLLEALAMGLCSGTSCDWRAGASEFFARNAHTINEGELAAALARVIKSGPSKTARVPLITGPTNAGKSTILDPIDEVFGAASVFHTPALGSSMALSNLVTKPKKFIFLDDYRPVEFATVPRRPCPTIPLVTFLKLMGGQWFEVQVSQSFNNGNVDCRWTKGVAMTAKLDGLWDPTPVVSQEDIRHMQSRVHQFTASAQIETPMREMPKCKYCFAAWLLEAASRFGFGPPPLPLPAPSNDDAEDEIFTFFN
;
A
#
# COMPACT_ATOMS: atom_id res chain seq x y z
N MET A 1 2.14 40.53 -27.44
CA MET A 1 3.19 41.30 -26.75
C MET A 1 3.41 40.66 -25.38
N GLY A 2 4.63 40.26 -25.04
CA GLY A 2 4.90 39.56 -23.76
C GLY A 2 4.93 40.53 -22.57
N VAL A 3 4.69 40.02 -21.36
CA VAL A 3 4.83 40.80 -20.12
C VAL A 3 6.30 41.24 -19.95
N PRO A 4 6.57 42.52 -19.63
CA PRO A 4 7.94 42.97 -19.38
C PRO A 4 8.56 42.23 -18.18
N LEU A 5 9.89 42.14 -18.13
CA LEU A 5 10.59 41.51 -17.01
C LEU A 5 10.36 42.33 -15.73
N ARG A 6 9.97 41.65 -14.65
CA ARG A 6 9.73 42.28 -13.34
C ARG A 6 11.05 42.47 -12.58
N THR A 7 11.16 43.55 -11.81
CA THR A 7 12.16 43.65 -10.75
C THR A 7 11.73 42.75 -9.59
N LEU A 8 12.70 42.18 -8.85
CA LEU A 8 12.41 41.22 -7.78
C LEU A 8 12.00 41.89 -6.45
N GLU A 9 12.12 43.21 -6.35
CA GLU A 9 11.86 43.99 -5.12
C GLU A 9 10.41 43.87 -4.63
N GLU A 10 9.46 43.71 -5.55
CA GLU A 10 8.02 43.58 -5.26
C GLU A 10 7.51 42.14 -5.36
N VAL A 11 8.40 41.17 -5.57
CA VAL A 11 8.00 39.78 -5.81
C VAL A 11 8.04 39.00 -4.50
N SER A 12 6.89 38.51 -4.04
CA SER A 12 6.79 37.67 -2.83
C SER A 12 7.03 36.18 -3.15
N ARG A 13 7.27 35.36 -2.11
CA ARG A 13 7.41 33.90 -2.26
C ARG A 13 6.10 33.26 -2.78
N GLU A 14 4.96 33.78 -2.37
CA GLU A 14 3.63 33.35 -2.82
C GLU A 14 3.44 33.63 -4.31
N MET A 15 3.87 34.80 -4.78
CA MET A 15 3.84 35.12 -6.22
C MET A 15 4.70 34.17 -7.03
N ILE A 16 5.89 33.80 -6.51
CA ILE A 16 6.75 32.79 -7.15
C ILE A 16 6.08 31.42 -7.18
N ARG A 17 5.50 30.98 -6.06
CA ARG A 17 4.73 29.72 -5.99
C ARG A 17 3.62 29.70 -7.04
N ASP A 18 2.79 30.74 -7.07
CA ASP A 18 1.63 30.81 -7.95
C ASP A 18 2.04 30.86 -9.42
N ALA A 19 3.12 31.58 -9.75
CA ALA A 19 3.70 31.60 -11.08
C ALA A 19 4.20 30.21 -11.52
N ILE A 20 4.81 29.44 -10.62
CA ILE A 20 5.28 28.08 -10.92
C ILE A 20 4.10 27.12 -11.09
N LEU A 21 3.09 27.20 -10.21
CA LEU A 21 1.87 26.38 -10.33
C LEU A 21 1.18 26.63 -11.67
N ASP A 22 1.01 27.89 -12.07
CA ASP A 22 0.44 28.25 -13.37
C ASP A 22 1.34 27.79 -14.54
N ALA A 23 2.66 27.98 -14.46
CA ALA A 23 3.57 27.54 -15.51
C ALA A 23 3.53 26.01 -15.74
N VAL A 24 3.34 25.24 -14.68
CA VAL A 24 3.24 23.78 -14.72
C VAL A 24 1.88 23.31 -15.24
N ALA A 25 0.79 23.94 -14.78
CA ALA A 25 -0.57 23.62 -15.26
C ALA A 25 -0.75 24.00 -16.74
N ASN A 26 -0.12 25.11 -17.15
CA ASN A 26 -0.29 25.70 -18.47
C ASN A 26 1.08 25.90 -19.15
N PRO A 27 1.84 24.85 -19.50
CA PRO A 27 3.14 25.03 -20.16
C PRO A 27 2.96 25.75 -21.51
N SER A 28 3.89 26.62 -21.89
CA SER A 28 3.85 27.20 -23.24
C SER A 28 4.02 26.11 -24.29
N ALA A 29 3.37 26.26 -25.45
CA ALA A 29 3.62 25.37 -26.59
C ALA A 29 5.13 25.34 -26.87
N ASP A 30 5.70 24.14 -27.04
CA ASP A 30 7.13 23.98 -27.26
C ASP A 30 7.48 24.62 -28.61
N THR A 31 7.98 25.85 -28.58
CA THR A 31 8.36 26.59 -29.79
C THR A 31 9.69 26.09 -30.37
N SER A 32 10.29 25.05 -29.78
CA SER A 32 11.39 24.33 -30.40
C SER A 32 10.89 23.69 -31.70
N ARG A 33 11.11 24.40 -32.79
CA ARG A 33 10.77 24.06 -34.17
C ARG A 33 11.00 22.57 -34.46
N GLY A 34 9.93 21.83 -34.77
CA GLY A 34 9.99 20.76 -35.78
C GLY A 34 10.24 19.31 -35.34
N ARG A 35 10.03 18.90 -34.08
CA ARG A 35 9.93 17.46 -33.77
C ARG A 35 8.63 17.17 -33.03
N GLY A 36 7.69 16.51 -33.73
CA GLY A 36 6.37 16.11 -33.24
C GLY A 36 6.46 15.12 -32.08
N GLY A 37 6.71 15.63 -30.88
CA GLY A 37 6.52 14.85 -29.65
C GLY A 37 5.03 14.58 -29.47
N ARG A 38 4.68 13.32 -29.19
CA ARG A 38 3.30 12.91 -28.85
C ARG A 38 2.79 13.80 -27.71
N PRO A 39 1.55 14.33 -27.79
CA PRO A 39 0.95 15.06 -26.69
C PRO A 39 1.01 14.22 -25.43
N ARG A 40 1.29 14.84 -24.28
CA ARG A 40 1.26 14.11 -23.01
C ARG A 40 -0.16 13.65 -22.74
N THR A 41 -0.30 12.35 -22.44
CA THR A 41 -1.57 11.74 -22.01
C THR A 41 -1.91 12.08 -20.56
N ILE A 42 -0.89 12.38 -19.73
CA ILE A 42 -1.06 12.69 -18.31
C ILE A 42 -0.70 14.16 -18.05
N PRO A 43 -1.58 14.95 -17.41
CA PRO A 43 -1.28 16.33 -17.03
C PRO A 43 -0.09 16.39 -16.06
N LEU A 44 0.81 17.35 -16.30
CA LEU A 44 1.89 17.64 -15.37
C LEU A 44 1.35 18.44 -14.19
N SER A 45 1.71 18.06 -12.96
CA SER A 45 1.32 18.78 -11.76
C SER A 45 2.50 18.91 -10.80
N VAL A 46 2.46 19.92 -9.92
CA VAL A 46 3.42 20.03 -8.83
C VAL A 46 2.92 19.20 -7.65
N VAL A 47 3.76 18.31 -7.14
CA VAL A 47 3.47 17.50 -5.94
C VAL A 47 3.77 18.29 -4.68
N LYS A 48 4.95 18.92 -4.64
CA LYS A 48 5.41 19.81 -3.56
C LYS A 48 6.50 20.75 -4.03
N MET A 49 6.64 21.89 -3.36
CA MET A 49 7.70 22.85 -3.60
C MET A 49 8.13 23.60 -2.34
N VAL A 50 9.36 24.12 -2.35
CA VAL A 50 9.87 25.05 -1.34
C VAL A 50 10.52 26.25 -2.03
N VAL A 51 10.12 27.45 -1.66
CA VAL A 51 10.62 28.72 -2.22
C VAL A 51 11.51 29.41 -1.18
N PHE A 52 12.80 29.51 -1.49
CA PHE A 52 13.83 30.16 -0.69
C PHE A 52 14.16 31.54 -1.26
N LEU A 53 14.35 32.52 -0.40
CA LEU A 53 14.85 33.86 -0.73
C LEU A 53 16.32 33.99 -0.33
N GLU A 54 17.18 34.39 -1.27
CA GLU A 54 18.62 34.49 -1.06
C GLU A 54 19.19 35.84 -1.54
N MET A 55 20.37 36.18 -1.03
CA MET A 55 21.10 37.41 -1.37
C MET A 55 22.35 37.09 -2.23
N PRO A 56 22.68 37.88 -3.27
CA PRO A 56 21.95 39.06 -3.77
C PRO A 56 20.54 38.68 -4.26
N LEU A 57 19.55 39.55 -4.14
CA LEU A 57 18.12 39.21 -4.24
C LEU A 57 17.76 38.26 -5.40
N HIS A 58 17.54 36.99 -5.08
CA HIS A 58 17.02 35.97 -6.01
C HIS A 58 16.26 34.87 -5.26
N PHE A 59 15.47 34.09 -6.00
CA PHE A 59 14.71 32.96 -5.47
C PHE A 59 15.29 31.63 -5.91
N HIS A 60 15.50 30.73 -4.96
CA HIS A 60 15.74 29.32 -5.22
C HIS A 60 14.44 28.54 -5.01
N VAL A 61 14.06 27.70 -5.96
CA VAL A 61 12.84 26.89 -5.83
C VAL A 61 13.18 25.42 -6.00
N ALA A 62 13.01 24.65 -4.92
CA ALA A 62 12.98 23.20 -5.00
C ALA A 62 11.57 22.79 -5.43
N VAL A 63 11.43 22.09 -6.55
CA VAL A 63 10.13 21.65 -7.08
C VAL A 63 10.14 20.15 -7.38
N ARG A 64 9.12 19.43 -6.89
CA ARG A 64 8.85 18.04 -7.26
C ARG A 64 7.60 17.97 -8.13
N LEU A 65 7.76 17.47 -9.35
CA LEU A 65 6.68 17.28 -10.31
C LEU A 65 6.09 15.86 -10.23
N SER A 66 4.89 15.67 -10.76
CA SER A 66 4.22 14.36 -10.86
C SER A 66 4.92 13.41 -11.83
N SER A 67 5.62 13.96 -12.82
CA SER A 67 6.41 13.21 -13.81
C SER A 67 7.59 14.03 -14.31
N LEU A 68 8.50 13.38 -15.04
CA LEU A 68 9.65 14.04 -15.67
C LEU A 68 9.17 15.05 -16.72
N SER A 69 9.79 16.23 -16.74
CA SER A 69 9.44 17.26 -17.72
C SER A 69 10.62 18.02 -18.28
N ARG A 70 10.48 18.41 -19.56
CA ARG A 70 11.33 19.43 -20.17
C ARG A 70 11.01 20.79 -19.54
N PHE A 71 12.04 21.59 -19.30
CA PHE A 71 11.88 22.90 -18.65
C PHE A 71 11.66 24.04 -19.63
N ALA A 72 11.98 23.91 -20.92
CA ALA A 72 11.83 25.00 -21.88
C ALA A 72 10.38 25.54 -21.97
N PRO A 73 9.34 24.69 -22.06
CA PRO A 73 7.94 25.14 -21.98
C PRO A 73 7.60 25.90 -20.70
N LEU A 74 8.14 25.46 -19.55
CA LEU A 74 7.91 26.07 -18.25
C LEU A 74 8.63 27.42 -18.11
N LYS A 75 9.88 27.50 -18.59
CA LYS A 75 10.68 28.73 -18.66
C LYS A 75 10.00 29.78 -19.53
N ALA A 76 9.51 29.36 -20.70
CA ALA A 76 8.79 30.24 -21.62
C ALA A 76 7.48 30.76 -21.00
N ALA A 77 6.74 29.90 -20.30
CA ALA A 77 5.52 30.27 -19.58
C ALA A 77 5.81 31.29 -18.46
N LEU A 78 6.80 31.03 -17.61
CA LEU A 78 7.23 31.94 -16.54
C LEU A 78 7.65 33.31 -17.10
N ARG A 79 8.41 33.32 -18.19
CA ARG A 79 8.88 34.57 -18.80
C ARG A 79 7.73 35.35 -19.44
N SER A 80 6.93 34.70 -20.28
CA SER A 80 5.91 35.37 -21.10
C SER A 80 4.71 35.86 -20.30
N ARG A 81 4.27 35.10 -19.29
CA ARG A 81 3.07 35.40 -18.49
C ARG A 81 3.36 36.10 -17.18
N HIS A 82 4.47 35.76 -16.53
CA HIS A 82 4.80 36.28 -15.20
C HIS A 82 5.95 37.30 -15.22
N GLY A 83 6.63 37.49 -16.35
CA GLY A 83 7.78 38.39 -16.45
C GLY A 83 8.99 37.88 -15.64
N LEU A 84 9.05 36.58 -15.35
CA LEU A 84 10.09 35.96 -14.51
C LEU A 84 11.14 35.26 -15.37
N ALA A 85 12.38 35.72 -15.29
CA ALA A 85 13.52 34.97 -15.82
C ALA A 85 13.88 33.84 -14.85
N SER A 86 13.99 32.60 -15.35
CA SER A 86 14.33 31.44 -14.52
C SER A 86 15.46 30.61 -15.09
N HIS A 87 16.39 30.23 -14.21
CA HIS A 87 17.37 29.19 -14.46
C HIS A 87 16.90 27.88 -13.83
N TRP A 88 17.11 26.76 -14.51
CA TRP A 88 16.70 25.45 -14.03
C TRP A 88 17.93 24.56 -14.00
N SER A 89 18.22 23.97 -12.83
CA SER A 89 19.36 23.10 -12.60
C SER A 89 18.91 21.67 -12.37
N THR A 90 19.67 20.71 -12.88
CA THR A 90 19.55 19.26 -12.63
C THR A 90 20.75 18.70 -11.87
N THR A 91 21.57 19.57 -11.27
CA THR A 91 22.77 19.16 -10.52
C THR A 91 22.46 18.44 -9.20
N HIS A 92 21.20 18.49 -8.74
CA HIS A 92 20.72 17.79 -7.56
C HIS A 92 20.32 16.35 -7.91
N SER A 93 20.72 15.38 -7.08
CA SER A 93 20.40 13.96 -7.32
C SER A 93 18.90 13.65 -7.22
N GLU A 94 18.21 14.27 -6.26
CA GLU A 94 16.78 14.10 -6.01
C GLU A 94 16.23 15.31 -5.24
N TRP A 95 14.92 15.29 -4.97
CA TRP A 95 14.20 16.30 -4.16
C TRP A 95 14.96 16.69 -2.89
N TRP A 96 15.39 15.73 -2.07
CA TRP A 96 16.03 16.02 -0.79
C TRP A 96 17.30 16.85 -0.95
N SER A 97 18.07 16.60 -2.01
CA SER A 97 19.33 17.31 -2.24
C SER A 97 19.12 18.75 -2.70
N ALA A 98 17.99 19.05 -3.35
CA ALA A 98 17.59 20.41 -3.69
C ALA A 98 17.09 21.17 -2.44
N VAL A 99 16.29 20.54 -1.58
CA VAL A 99 15.85 21.13 -0.31
C VAL A 99 17.06 21.37 0.61
N ARG A 100 17.96 20.39 0.72
CA ARG A 100 19.17 20.49 1.55
C ARG A 100 20.04 21.68 1.19
N TYR A 101 20.14 22.00 -0.11
CA TYR A 101 20.87 23.16 -0.60
C TYR A 101 20.29 24.50 -0.12
N GLY A 102 18.96 24.60 0.02
CA GLY A 102 18.29 25.79 0.53
C GLY A 102 18.29 25.89 2.07
N VAL A 103 18.38 24.75 2.77
CA VAL A 103 18.19 24.68 4.23
C VAL A 103 19.50 24.71 5.03
N PHE A 104 20.59 24.12 4.53
CA PHE A 104 21.83 24.01 5.30
C PHE A 104 22.90 24.99 4.84
N THR A 105 23.56 25.62 5.80
CA THR A 105 24.73 26.45 5.54
C THR A 105 25.93 25.59 5.15
N THR A 106 26.77 26.13 4.29
CA THR A 106 28.06 25.54 3.90
C THR A 106 29.13 26.62 3.90
N GLN A 107 30.41 26.25 3.81
CA GLN A 107 31.49 27.24 3.68
C GLN A 107 31.30 28.19 2.48
N ARG A 108 30.65 27.72 1.40
CA ARG A 108 30.35 28.53 0.21
C ARG A 108 29.02 29.28 0.30
N LYS A 109 28.18 28.96 1.29
CA LYS A 109 26.85 29.52 1.50
C LYS A 109 26.58 29.67 3.00
N PRO A 110 27.13 30.72 3.63
CA PRO A 110 27.09 30.87 5.09
C PRO A 110 25.71 31.29 5.62
N SER A 111 24.85 31.86 4.77
CA SER A 111 23.48 32.25 5.10
C SER A 111 22.47 31.48 4.27
N VAL A 112 21.33 31.16 4.90
CA VAL A 112 20.19 30.47 4.29
C VAL A 112 18.91 31.19 4.70
N ASP A 113 17.84 30.98 3.93
CA ASP A 113 16.53 31.54 4.24
C ASP A 113 15.98 30.92 5.54
N ALA A 114 15.68 31.77 6.53
CA ALA A 114 15.15 31.33 7.82
C ALA A 114 13.64 31.00 7.76
N SER A 115 12.93 31.52 6.76
CA SER A 115 11.47 31.39 6.61
C SER A 115 11.05 31.13 5.16
N PRO A 116 11.52 30.03 4.55
CA PRO A 116 11.12 29.70 3.19
C PRO A 116 9.65 29.29 3.15
N LEU A 117 9.00 29.56 2.01
CA LEU A 117 7.62 29.17 1.79
C LEU A 117 7.57 27.69 1.42
N MET A 118 6.76 26.92 2.13
CA MET A 118 6.53 25.50 1.87
C MET A 118 5.14 25.29 1.30
N TRP A 119 5.03 24.44 0.28
CA TRP A 119 3.74 24.11 -0.32
C TRP A 119 3.70 22.64 -0.76
N ALA A 120 2.57 21.98 -0.51
CA ALA A 120 2.28 20.62 -0.95
C ALA A 120 0.86 20.53 -1.51
N ALA A 121 0.68 19.78 -2.59
CA ALA A 121 -0.61 19.67 -3.28
C ALA A 121 -1.71 19.03 -2.40
N ASN A 122 -1.33 18.17 -1.46
CA ASN A 122 -2.23 17.52 -0.52
C ASN A 122 -2.51 18.37 0.75
N GLY A 123 -1.99 19.59 0.83
CA GLY A 123 -2.13 20.47 1.99
C GLY A 123 -1.34 20.02 3.23
N LYS A 124 -0.53 18.97 3.14
CA LYS A 124 0.27 18.49 4.27
C LYS A 124 1.39 19.47 4.59
N ALA A 125 1.57 19.79 5.87
CA ALA A 125 2.72 20.56 6.34
C ALA A 125 4.02 19.80 6.04
N LEU A 126 5.00 20.51 5.48
CA LEU A 126 6.33 19.96 5.19
C LEU A 126 7.28 20.26 6.35
N SER A 127 8.12 19.29 6.71
CA SER A 127 9.25 19.49 7.61
C SER A 127 10.52 19.64 6.78
N LEU A 128 11.09 20.84 6.70
CA LEU A 128 12.29 21.11 5.91
C LEU A 128 13.47 20.20 6.29
N HIS A 129 13.61 19.91 7.58
CA HIS A 129 14.67 19.06 8.06
C HIS A 129 14.52 17.63 7.54
N GLU A 130 13.32 17.05 7.63
CA GLU A 130 13.01 15.71 7.13
C GLU A 130 13.13 15.64 5.61
N GLU A 131 12.59 16.64 4.91
CA GLU A 131 12.61 16.73 3.45
C GLU A 131 14.02 16.88 2.89
N ALA A 132 14.96 17.41 3.67
CA ALA A 132 16.37 17.54 3.31
C ALA A 132 17.22 16.29 3.62
N GLN A 133 16.64 15.26 4.27
CA GLN A 133 17.38 14.02 4.55
C GLN A 133 17.47 13.13 3.33
N GLN A 134 18.65 12.55 3.13
CA GLN A 134 18.87 11.60 2.06
C GLN A 134 18.15 10.28 2.37
N PRO A 135 17.26 9.79 1.49
CA PRO A 135 16.64 8.50 1.67
C PRO A 135 17.67 7.37 1.54
N PHE A 136 17.41 6.25 2.21
CA PHE A 136 18.22 5.06 2.03
C PHE A 136 18.01 4.51 0.61
N LEU A 137 19.11 4.42 -0.14
CA LEU A 137 19.19 3.82 -1.46
C LEU A 137 20.40 2.88 -1.47
N ALA A 138 20.14 1.56 -1.51
CA ALA A 138 21.17 0.52 -1.39
C ALA A 138 22.33 0.73 -2.38
N ALA A 139 22.01 0.89 -3.67
CA ALA A 139 23.00 1.08 -4.73
C ALA A 139 23.82 2.38 -4.57
N LYS A 140 23.23 3.45 -4.04
CA LYS A 140 23.95 4.71 -3.80
C LYS A 140 24.86 4.59 -2.59
N ARG A 141 24.37 4.04 -1.48
CA ARG A 141 25.16 3.85 -0.26
C ARG A 141 26.39 2.97 -0.51
N LYS A 142 26.22 1.91 -1.30
CA LYS A 142 27.31 1.04 -1.72
C LYS A 142 28.37 1.81 -2.54
N ARG A 143 27.94 2.60 -3.53
CA ARG A 143 28.84 3.46 -4.33
C ARG A 143 29.57 4.50 -3.48
N ASP A 144 28.86 5.18 -2.58
CA ASP A 144 29.44 6.18 -1.68
C ASP A 144 30.52 5.54 -0.79
N ARG A 145 30.31 4.29 -0.37
CA ARG A 145 31.29 3.50 0.39
C ARG A 145 32.51 3.13 -0.46
N GLU A 146 32.30 2.58 -1.65
CA GLU A 146 33.38 2.21 -2.57
C GLU A 146 34.26 3.43 -2.90
N LEU A 147 33.64 4.60 -3.11
CA LEU A 147 34.35 5.87 -3.31
C LEU A 147 35.13 6.29 -2.06
N ALA A 148 34.55 6.18 -0.86
CA ALA A 148 35.24 6.51 0.39
C ALA A 148 36.44 5.59 0.64
N GLU A 149 36.32 4.30 0.31
CA GLU A 149 37.41 3.34 0.36
C GLU A 149 38.49 3.71 -0.67
N GLN A 150 38.14 4.00 -1.93
CA GLN A 150 39.10 4.44 -2.96
C GLN A 150 39.88 5.70 -2.52
N LEU A 151 39.17 6.71 -2.01
CA LEU A 151 39.79 7.95 -1.53
C LEU A 151 40.73 7.71 -0.35
N ALA A 152 40.40 6.79 0.55
CA ALA A 152 41.28 6.42 1.67
C ALA A 152 42.56 5.72 1.20
N HIS A 153 42.49 4.90 0.15
CA HIS A 153 43.67 4.24 -0.44
C HIS A 153 44.53 5.24 -1.24
N SER A 154 43.92 6.20 -1.94
CA SER A 154 44.64 7.17 -2.76
C SER A 154 45.32 8.29 -1.96
N SER A 155 44.92 8.54 -0.71
CA SER A 155 45.46 9.64 0.12
C SER A 155 46.67 9.26 0.99
N GLY A 156 47.33 8.14 0.71
CA GLY A 156 48.71 7.86 1.18
C GLY A 156 48.89 7.94 2.70
N GLY A 157 48.13 7.16 3.48
CA GLY A 157 48.40 6.89 4.90
C GLY A 157 48.28 8.06 5.89
N ALA A 158 48.05 9.29 5.42
CA ALA A 158 47.84 10.44 6.30
C ALA A 158 46.40 10.44 6.85
N THR A 159 46.28 9.92 8.08
CA THR A 159 45.25 10.24 9.11
C THR A 159 43.76 10.00 8.83
N LYS A 160 43.30 9.57 7.65
CA LYS A 160 41.89 9.15 7.47
C LYS A 160 41.70 7.67 7.81
N LYS A 161 41.25 7.40 9.04
CA LYS A 161 40.77 6.09 9.51
C LYS A 161 39.79 5.51 8.48
N GLN A 162 40.03 4.28 8.01
CA GLN A 162 39.11 3.63 7.07
C GLN A 162 37.69 3.59 7.66
N PRO A 163 36.67 3.95 6.87
CA PRO A 163 35.30 3.94 7.35
C PRO A 163 34.88 2.51 7.73
N GLY A 164 34.44 2.33 8.98
CA GLY A 164 34.01 1.03 9.49
C GLY A 164 32.87 0.43 8.66
N PHE A 165 32.81 -0.90 8.57
CA PHE A 165 31.68 -1.62 8.00
C PHE A 165 30.58 -1.78 9.04
N ASN A 166 29.40 -1.23 8.77
CA ASN A 166 28.26 -1.28 9.69
C ASN A 166 27.08 -2.06 9.09
N LYS A 167 26.04 -2.22 9.92
CA LYS A 167 24.84 -2.99 9.58
C LYS A 167 24.09 -2.45 8.35
N LEU A 168 24.01 -1.13 8.17
CA LEU A 168 23.36 -0.53 6.99
C LEU A 168 24.16 -0.73 5.70
N ASP A 169 25.48 -0.86 5.80
CA ASP A 169 26.32 -1.19 4.65
C ASP A 169 26.11 -2.65 4.23
N LEU A 170 25.92 -3.55 5.21
CA LEU A 170 25.50 -4.92 4.93
C LEU A 170 24.16 -4.98 4.21
N TYR A 171 23.15 -4.21 4.69
CA TYR A 171 21.84 -4.15 4.04
C TYR A 171 21.95 -3.70 2.60
N ALA A 172 22.74 -2.65 2.34
CA ALA A 172 22.96 -2.14 1.00
C ALA A 172 23.52 -3.22 0.06
N VAL A 173 24.48 -4.03 0.52
CA VAL A 173 25.03 -5.14 -0.28
C VAL A 173 24.01 -6.26 -0.48
N ILE A 174 23.28 -6.66 0.58
CA ILE A 174 22.26 -7.72 0.50
C ILE A 174 21.19 -7.37 -0.53
N ILE A 175 20.69 -6.12 -0.49
CA ILE A 175 19.64 -5.64 -1.38
C ILE A 175 20.18 -5.50 -2.81
N ASP A 176 21.31 -4.80 -3.01
CA ASP A 176 21.93 -4.57 -4.33
C ASP A 176 22.26 -5.87 -5.06
N LYS A 177 22.77 -6.87 -4.32
CA LYS A 177 23.19 -8.18 -4.85
C LYS A 177 22.13 -9.25 -4.72
N LYS A 178 20.92 -8.90 -4.26
CA LYS A 178 19.77 -9.80 -4.10
C LYS A 178 20.08 -11.06 -3.28
N LEU A 179 20.95 -10.96 -2.28
CA LEU A 179 21.40 -12.10 -1.47
C LEU A 179 20.27 -12.56 -0.53
N ARG A 180 19.86 -13.84 -0.64
CA ARG A 180 18.72 -14.39 0.12
C ARG A 180 19.11 -15.35 1.24
N THR A 181 20.34 -15.86 1.24
CA THR A 181 20.78 -16.90 2.18
C THR A 181 22.10 -16.55 2.82
N THR A 182 22.36 -17.10 4.02
CA THR A 182 23.62 -16.93 4.74
C THR A 182 24.82 -17.36 3.90
N SER A 183 24.69 -18.50 3.20
CA SER A 183 25.73 -19.02 2.31
C SER A 183 26.01 -18.08 1.13
N ALA A 184 24.98 -17.50 0.52
CA ALA A 184 25.17 -16.52 -0.56
C ALA A 184 25.89 -15.26 -0.08
N VAL A 185 25.57 -14.78 1.12
CA VAL A 185 26.27 -13.64 1.73
C VAL A 185 27.72 -13.98 2.04
N MET A 186 28.00 -15.14 2.65
CA MET A 186 29.36 -15.57 2.95
C MET A 186 30.20 -15.75 1.69
N ALA A 187 29.66 -16.41 0.65
CA ALA A 187 30.34 -16.59 -0.62
C ALA A 187 30.67 -15.25 -1.30
N TYR A 188 29.71 -14.30 -1.30
CA TYR A 188 29.95 -12.97 -1.83
C TYR A 188 31.06 -12.24 -1.06
N VAL A 189 31.05 -12.31 0.27
CA VAL A 189 32.04 -11.63 1.13
C VAL A 189 33.43 -12.22 0.95
N GLN A 190 33.53 -13.55 0.77
CA GLN A 190 34.80 -14.22 0.49
C GLN A 190 35.38 -13.85 -0.88
N GLY A 191 34.53 -13.72 -1.91
CA GLY A 191 34.98 -13.39 -3.27
C GLY A 191 35.20 -11.89 -3.53
N PHE A 192 34.39 -11.02 -2.93
CA PHE A 192 34.31 -9.60 -3.29
C PHE A 192 34.28 -8.64 -2.09
N GLY A 193 34.26 -9.15 -0.85
CA GLY A 193 34.16 -8.31 0.34
C GLY A 193 35.48 -7.65 0.72
N SER A 194 35.44 -6.35 1.07
CA SER A 194 36.60 -5.66 1.66
C SER A 194 36.96 -6.27 3.03
N GLN A 195 38.19 -6.03 3.50
CA GLN A 195 38.64 -6.57 4.79
C GLN A 195 37.70 -6.19 5.95
N GLN A 196 37.18 -4.95 5.95
CA GLN A 196 36.22 -4.50 6.96
C GLN A 196 34.89 -5.26 6.87
N MET A 197 34.42 -5.56 5.66
CA MET A 197 33.22 -6.37 5.44
C MET A 197 33.42 -7.80 5.96
N GLN A 198 34.56 -8.42 5.64
CA GLN A 198 34.90 -9.77 6.11
C GLN A 198 34.95 -9.84 7.63
N LEU A 199 35.61 -8.87 8.28
CA LEU A 199 35.68 -8.79 9.75
C LEU A 199 34.29 -8.59 10.38
N PHE A 200 33.44 -7.77 9.78
CA PHE A 200 32.07 -7.58 10.26
C PHE A 200 31.28 -8.88 10.20
N ILE A 201 31.33 -9.58 9.06
CA ILE A 201 30.60 -10.84 8.85
C ILE A 201 31.11 -11.94 9.78
N ALA A 202 32.43 -12.04 9.97
CA ALA A 202 33.01 -13.00 10.92
C ALA A 202 32.48 -12.80 12.35
N ARG A 203 32.32 -11.54 12.79
CA ARG A 203 31.75 -11.22 14.11
C ARG A 203 30.24 -11.44 14.17
N ALA A 204 29.53 -11.18 13.07
CA ALA A 204 28.06 -11.24 12.99
C ALA A 204 27.52 -12.58 12.49
N GLN A 205 28.35 -13.59 12.27
CA GLN A 205 27.99 -14.82 11.55
C GLN A 205 26.75 -15.53 12.13
N ARG A 206 26.63 -15.58 13.46
CA ARG A 206 25.47 -16.21 14.14
C ARG A 206 24.16 -15.44 13.95
N LYS A 207 24.22 -14.13 13.70
CA LYS A 207 23.06 -13.23 13.50
C LYS A 207 22.82 -12.90 12.03
N LEU A 208 23.51 -13.57 11.10
CA LEU A 208 23.48 -13.23 9.69
C LEU A 208 22.10 -13.49 9.07
N ALA A 209 21.39 -14.52 9.52
CA ALA A 209 20.02 -14.79 9.11
C ALA A 209 19.08 -13.63 9.44
N ASP A 210 19.16 -13.12 10.68
CA ASP A 210 18.38 -11.96 11.13
C ASP A 210 18.72 -10.72 10.29
N HIS A 211 20.01 -10.46 10.03
CA HIS A 211 20.42 -9.32 9.18
C HIS A 211 19.90 -9.40 7.75
N ILE A 212 19.79 -10.60 7.18
CA ILE A 212 19.18 -10.81 5.86
C ILE A 212 17.69 -10.50 5.93
N SER A 213 16.99 -11.03 6.92
CA SER A 213 15.56 -10.76 7.13
C SER A 213 15.31 -9.26 7.29
N ASP A 214 16.03 -8.61 8.21
CA ASP A 214 15.88 -7.19 8.48
C ASP A 214 16.19 -6.33 7.25
N ALA A 215 17.15 -6.74 6.39
CA ALA A 215 17.49 -6.00 5.17
C ALA A 215 16.32 -6.01 4.17
N TRP A 216 15.67 -7.17 3.98
CA TRP A 216 14.50 -7.27 3.11
C TRP A 216 13.26 -6.60 3.71
N GLU A 217 13.12 -6.62 5.03
CA GLU A 217 12.09 -5.84 5.72
C GLU A 217 12.32 -4.33 5.52
N TRP A 218 13.57 -3.87 5.66
CA TRP A 218 13.96 -2.48 5.43
C TRP A 218 13.72 -2.03 3.99
N ASP A 219 14.02 -2.88 3.01
CA ASP A 219 13.76 -2.61 1.58
C ASP A 219 12.26 -2.47 1.30
N ALA A 220 11.46 -3.39 1.85
CA ALA A 220 10.01 -3.42 1.67
C ALA A 220 9.26 -2.38 2.52
N ALA A 221 9.89 -1.78 3.53
CA ALA A 221 9.23 -0.94 4.52
C ALA A 221 8.44 0.22 3.91
N ARG A 222 8.95 0.86 2.85
CA ARG A 222 8.24 1.97 2.18
C ARG A 222 6.99 1.50 1.47
N SER A 223 7.09 0.42 0.69
CA SER A 223 5.93 -0.14 -0.02
C SER A 223 4.90 -0.67 0.97
N LYS A 224 5.34 -1.36 2.03
CA LYS A 224 4.45 -1.82 3.11
C LYS A 224 3.74 -0.66 3.81
N ALA A 225 4.43 0.42 4.14
CA ALA A 225 3.81 1.59 4.76
C ALA A 225 2.72 2.21 3.85
N LEU A 226 2.97 2.27 2.54
CA LEU A 226 1.96 2.73 1.57
C LEU A 226 0.77 1.75 1.50
N GLU A 227 1.02 0.45 1.51
CA GLU A 227 -0.03 -0.59 1.52
C GLU A 227 -0.83 -0.62 2.83
N GLU A 228 -0.24 -0.17 3.94
CA GLU A 228 -0.89 -0.03 5.25
C GLU A 228 -1.77 1.22 5.31
N GLU A 229 -1.37 2.30 4.63
CA GLU A 229 -2.17 3.53 4.50
C GLU A 229 -3.34 3.37 3.51
N GLN A 230 -3.21 2.47 2.53
CA GLN A 230 -4.28 2.17 1.59
C GLN A 230 -5.43 1.44 2.30
N SER A 231 -6.62 2.05 2.28
CA SER A 231 -7.83 1.39 2.76
C SER A 231 -8.14 0.14 1.92
N GLU A 232 -8.73 -0.88 2.55
CA GLU A 232 -9.16 -2.09 1.85
C GLU A 232 -10.16 -1.78 0.71
N TRP A 233 -10.93 -0.70 0.85
CA TRP A 233 -11.83 -0.21 -0.20
C TRP A 233 -11.08 0.38 -1.39
N ASN A 234 -10.06 1.21 -1.16
CA ASN A 234 -9.26 1.80 -2.24
C ASN A 234 -8.49 0.73 -3.00
N LEU A 235 -8.09 -0.35 -2.33
CA LEU A 235 -7.48 -1.52 -2.97
C LEU A 235 -8.46 -2.19 -3.95
N LEU A 236 -9.72 -2.37 -3.56
CA LEU A 236 -10.76 -2.92 -4.44
C LEU A 236 -11.03 -2.01 -5.63
N GLU A 237 -11.11 -0.69 -5.43
CA GLU A 237 -11.28 0.27 -6.52
C GLU A 237 -10.11 0.20 -7.52
N ALA A 238 -8.88 0.09 -7.03
CA ALA A 238 -7.70 -0.09 -7.88
C ALA A 238 -7.73 -1.43 -8.63
N LEU A 239 -8.09 -2.54 -7.97
CA LEU A 239 -8.19 -3.85 -8.59
C LEU A 239 -9.33 -3.93 -9.61
N ALA A 240 -10.45 -3.24 -9.39
CA ALA A 240 -11.55 -3.24 -10.33
C ALA A 240 -11.19 -2.59 -11.67
N MET A 241 -10.24 -1.65 -11.69
CA MET A 241 -9.71 -1.04 -12.92
C MET A 241 -8.66 -1.92 -13.64
N GLY A 242 -8.18 -2.97 -12.98
CA GLY A 242 -7.18 -3.87 -13.57
C GLY A 242 -7.79 -4.84 -14.59
N LEU A 243 -6.94 -5.37 -15.47
CA LEU A 243 -7.34 -6.33 -16.49
C LEU A 243 -7.22 -7.76 -15.96
N CYS A 244 -8.26 -8.57 -16.19
CA CYS A 244 -8.18 -10.02 -16.01
C CYS A 244 -7.29 -10.62 -17.11
N SER A 245 -6.47 -11.61 -16.78
CA SER A 245 -5.50 -12.23 -17.69
C SER A 245 -6.08 -13.10 -18.81
N GLY A 246 -7.41 -13.16 -18.97
CA GLY A 246 -8.08 -14.05 -19.91
C GLY A 246 -9.25 -13.38 -20.64
N THR A 247 -9.54 -13.85 -21.86
CA THR A 247 -10.66 -13.38 -22.70
C THR A 247 -12.03 -13.70 -22.11
N SER A 248 -12.12 -14.72 -21.25
CA SER A 248 -13.29 -15.09 -20.45
C SER A 248 -12.81 -15.52 -19.06
N CYS A 249 -13.25 -14.83 -18.02
CA CYS A 249 -12.89 -15.17 -16.64
C CYS A 249 -13.80 -16.30 -16.12
N ASP A 250 -13.24 -17.49 -15.90
CA ASP A 250 -13.99 -18.64 -15.37
C ASP A 250 -14.66 -18.34 -14.03
N TRP A 251 -13.98 -17.58 -13.15
CA TRP A 251 -14.58 -17.14 -11.89
C TRP A 251 -15.85 -16.31 -12.11
N ARG A 252 -15.82 -15.35 -13.04
CA ARG A 252 -16.97 -14.48 -13.33
C ARG A 252 -18.12 -15.30 -13.90
N ALA A 253 -17.83 -16.25 -14.79
CA ALA A 253 -18.83 -17.17 -15.34
C ALA A 253 -19.47 -18.03 -14.24
N GLY A 254 -18.66 -18.64 -13.36
CA GLY A 254 -19.14 -19.43 -12.24
C GLY A 254 -19.93 -18.61 -11.22
N ALA A 255 -19.53 -17.37 -10.94
CA ALA A 255 -20.28 -16.46 -10.08
C ALA A 255 -21.65 -16.11 -10.69
N SER A 256 -21.69 -15.77 -11.98
CA SER A 256 -22.97 -15.52 -12.68
C SER A 256 -23.88 -16.74 -12.68
N GLU A 257 -23.34 -17.95 -12.87
CA GLU A 257 -24.10 -19.18 -12.77
C GLU A 257 -24.62 -19.45 -11.35
N PHE A 258 -23.81 -19.21 -10.32
CA PHE A 258 -24.22 -19.32 -8.93
C PHE A 258 -25.41 -18.39 -8.63
N PHE A 259 -25.35 -17.12 -9.05
CA PHE A 259 -26.45 -16.18 -8.84
C PHE A 259 -27.69 -16.53 -9.66
N ALA A 260 -27.53 -16.99 -10.90
CA ALA A 260 -28.65 -17.44 -11.72
C ALA A 260 -29.41 -18.62 -11.07
N ARG A 261 -28.67 -19.61 -10.56
CA ARG A 261 -29.25 -20.78 -9.87
C ARG A 261 -29.94 -20.42 -8.55
N ASN A 262 -29.45 -19.40 -7.86
CA ASN A 262 -29.96 -18.96 -6.57
C ASN A 262 -30.78 -17.66 -6.64
N ALA A 263 -31.25 -17.25 -7.82
CA ALA A 263 -31.91 -15.94 -8.03
C ALA A 263 -33.20 -15.74 -7.20
N HIS A 264 -33.83 -16.84 -6.75
CA HIS A 264 -35.03 -16.82 -5.92
C HIS A 264 -34.73 -16.65 -4.42
N THR A 265 -33.48 -16.87 -3.98
CA THR A 265 -33.08 -16.81 -2.56
C THR A 265 -31.95 -15.83 -2.27
N ILE A 266 -31.18 -15.43 -3.29
CA ILE A 266 -30.06 -14.51 -3.16
C ILE A 266 -30.23 -13.38 -4.16
N ASN A 267 -30.37 -12.15 -3.65
CA ASN A 267 -30.21 -10.95 -4.45
C ASN A 267 -28.71 -10.62 -4.58
N GLU A 268 -28.17 -10.71 -5.79
CA GLU A 268 -26.75 -10.47 -6.09
C GLU A 268 -26.31 -9.06 -5.63
N GLY A 269 -27.10 -8.04 -5.94
CA GLY A 269 -26.79 -6.65 -5.58
C GLY A 269 -26.82 -6.41 -4.07
N GLU A 270 -27.75 -7.06 -3.36
CA GLU A 270 -27.84 -6.97 -1.91
C GLU A 270 -26.63 -7.63 -1.23
N LEU A 271 -26.20 -8.81 -1.70
CA LEU A 271 -25.00 -9.48 -1.19
C LEU A 271 -23.75 -8.62 -1.43
N ALA A 272 -23.58 -8.10 -2.64
CA ALA A 272 -22.49 -7.21 -2.97
C ALA A 272 -22.51 -5.95 -2.10
N ALA A 273 -23.67 -5.31 -1.91
CA ALA A 273 -23.81 -4.14 -1.06
C ALA A 273 -23.53 -4.42 0.42
N ALA A 274 -23.93 -5.59 0.94
CA ALA A 274 -23.62 -6.01 2.30
C ALA A 274 -22.11 -6.20 2.49
N LEU A 275 -21.45 -6.89 1.55
CA LEU A 275 -20.00 -7.09 1.57
C LEU A 275 -19.24 -5.76 1.46
N ALA A 276 -19.68 -4.88 0.56
CA ALA A 276 -19.09 -3.56 0.37
C ALA A 276 -19.21 -2.66 1.62
N ARG A 277 -20.36 -2.67 2.31
CA ARG A 277 -20.54 -1.97 3.59
C ARG A 277 -19.54 -2.44 4.63
N VAL A 278 -19.43 -3.76 4.84
CA VAL A 278 -18.55 -4.32 5.88
C VAL A 278 -17.08 -4.07 5.55
N ILE A 279 -16.69 -4.10 4.28
CA ILE A 279 -15.31 -3.75 3.88
C ILE A 279 -15.02 -2.28 4.14
N LYS A 280 -15.96 -1.38 3.81
CA LYS A 280 -15.75 0.07 3.91
C LYS A 280 -15.82 0.60 5.35
N SER A 281 -16.73 0.09 6.17
CA SER A 281 -16.98 0.62 7.53
C SER A 281 -16.69 -0.37 8.65
N GLY A 282 -16.33 -1.60 8.34
CA GLY A 282 -16.29 -2.69 9.31
C GLY A 282 -17.67 -3.20 9.71
N PRO A 283 -17.72 -4.29 10.50
CA PRO A 283 -18.97 -4.84 11.00
C PRO A 283 -19.62 -3.91 12.03
N SER A 284 -20.94 -3.81 12.00
CA SER A 284 -21.72 -3.06 12.99
C SER A 284 -23.19 -3.52 12.99
N LYS A 285 -24.03 -2.90 13.83
CA LYS A 285 -25.48 -3.18 13.81
C LYS A 285 -26.14 -2.84 12.46
N THR A 286 -25.59 -1.86 11.73
CA THR A 286 -26.10 -1.39 10.42
C THR A 286 -25.33 -1.98 9.24
N ALA A 287 -24.08 -2.39 9.46
CA ALA A 287 -23.25 -3.15 8.52
C ALA A 287 -23.10 -4.58 9.03
N ARG A 288 -24.16 -5.37 8.90
CA ARG A 288 -24.18 -6.78 9.34
C ARG A 288 -23.29 -7.63 8.43
N VAL A 289 -22.64 -8.62 9.02
CA VAL A 289 -21.69 -9.49 8.31
C VAL A 289 -22.41 -10.39 7.31
N PRO A 290 -22.07 -10.38 6.02
CA PRO A 290 -22.66 -11.30 5.04
C PRO A 290 -22.29 -12.75 5.37
N LEU A 291 -23.30 -13.60 5.43
CA LEU A 291 -23.18 -15.03 5.70
C LEU A 291 -23.90 -15.81 4.61
N ILE A 292 -23.16 -16.54 3.77
CA ILE A 292 -23.72 -17.40 2.73
C ILE A 292 -23.93 -18.81 3.29
N THR A 293 -25.18 -19.22 3.40
CA THR A 293 -25.59 -20.53 3.94
C THR A 293 -26.12 -21.42 2.83
N GLY A 294 -26.09 -22.75 3.01
CA GLY A 294 -26.66 -23.68 2.03
C GLY A 294 -26.13 -25.10 2.19
N PRO A 295 -26.62 -26.07 1.40
CA PRO A 295 -26.13 -27.44 1.47
C PRO A 295 -24.66 -27.53 1.03
N THR A 296 -24.07 -28.70 1.24
CA THR A 296 -22.77 -29.05 0.65
C THR A 296 -22.87 -28.94 -0.88
N ASN A 297 -21.79 -28.54 -1.55
CA ASN A 297 -21.74 -28.37 -3.00
C ASN A 297 -22.71 -27.31 -3.57
N ALA A 298 -23.08 -26.28 -2.80
CA ALA A 298 -23.89 -25.16 -3.31
C ALA A 298 -23.04 -24.03 -3.96
N GLY A 299 -21.73 -24.18 -4.10
CA GLY A 299 -20.85 -23.14 -4.67
C GLY A 299 -20.69 -21.89 -3.79
N LYS A 300 -20.81 -22.02 -2.46
CA LYS A 300 -20.78 -20.88 -1.52
C LYS A 300 -19.38 -20.23 -1.43
N SER A 301 -18.36 -21.04 -1.18
CA SER A 301 -16.98 -20.59 -0.99
C SER A 301 -16.42 -19.95 -2.26
N THR A 302 -16.76 -20.51 -3.42
CA THR A 302 -16.49 -19.97 -4.76
C THR A 302 -16.68 -18.46 -4.90
N ILE A 303 -17.75 -17.89 -4.33
CA ILE A 303 -18.02 -16.44 -4.42
C ILE A 303 -17.02 -15.62 -3.61
N LEU A 304 -16.53 -16.17 -2.49
CA LEU A 304 -15.67 -15.48 -1.52
C LEU A 304 -14.20 -15.91 -1.60
N ASP A 305 -13.86 -16.99 -2.30
CA ASP A 305 -12.49 -17.50 -2.48
C ASP A 305 -11.49 -16.46 -3.04
N PRO A 306 -11.88 -15.51 -3.93
CA PRO A 306 -10.97 -14.46 -4.38
C PRO A 306 -10.50 -13.50 -3.30
N ILE A 307 -11.09 -13.51 -2.09
CA ILE A 307 -10.67 -12.64 -0.97
C ILE A 307 -9.18 -12.82 -0.65
N ASP A 308 -8.64 -14.05 -0.77
CA ASP A 308 -7.22 -14.31 -0.56
C ASP A 308 -6.34 -13.67 -1.63
N GLU A 309 -6.81 -13.62 -2.88
CA GLU A 309 -6.11 -12.98 -3.98
C GLU A 309 -6.18 -11.45 -3.90
N VAL A 310 -7.26 -10.92 -3.34
CA VAL A 310 -7.46 -9.48 -3.12
C VAL A 310 -6.58 -8.96 -2.00
N PHE A 311 -6.67 -9.56 -0.81
CA PHE A 311 -6.01 -9.03 0.40
C PHE A 311 -4.66 -9.70 0.70
N GLY A 312 -4.35 -10.82 0.04
CA GLY A 312 -3.24 -11.69 0.33
C GLY A 312 -3.58 -12.68 1.45
N ALA A 313 -3.37 -13.98 1.23
CA ALA A 313 -3.67 -15.04 2.20
C ALA A 313 -3.05 -14.81 3.59
N ALA A 314 -1.87 -14.19 3.65
CA ALA A 314 -1.23 -13.84 4.93
C ALA A 314 -2.00 -12.76 5.71
N SER A 315 -2.73 -11.89 5.02
CA SER A 315 -3.54 -10.79 5.57
C SER A 315 -5.00 -11.19 5.82
N VAL A 316 -5.44 -12.37 5.35
CA VAL A 316 -6.78 -12.90 5.64
C VAL A 316 -6.73 -13.74 6.90
N PHE A 317 -7.68 -13.55 7.80
CA PHE A 317 -7.89 -14.41 8.96
C PHE A 317 -8.95 -15.45 8.60
N HIS A 318 -8.56 -16.71 8.64
CA HIS A 318 -9.41 -17.85 8.30
C HIS A 318 -10.03 -18.50 9.53
N THR A 319 -11.01 -19.37 9.28
CA THR A 319 -11.66 -20.19 10.32
C THR A 319 -10.63 -20.88 11.21
N PRO A 320 -10.60 -20.57 12.52
CA PRO A 320 -9.68 -21.24 13.42
C PRO A 320 -10.10 -22.70 13.61
N ALA A 321 -9.14 -23.56 13.95
CA ALA A 321 -9.45 -24.94 14.30
C ALA A 321 -10.39 -24.98 15.52
N LEU A 322 -11.47 -25.73 15.41
CA LEU A 322 -12.37 -26.00 16.52
C LEU A 322 -11.59 -26.67 17.66
N GLY A 323 -11.71 -26.15 18.88
CA GLY A 323 -10.87 -26.59 20.00
C GLY A 323 -9.75 -25.63 20.38
N SER A 324 -9.40 -24.65 19.53
CA SER A 324 -8.24 -23.79 19.76
C SER A 324 -8.45 -22.81 20.92
N SER A 325 -7.52 -22.80 21.88
CA SER A 325 -7.57 -21.95 23.08
C SER A 325 -7.22 -20.48 22.83
N MET A 326 -6.60 -20.16 21.69
CA MET A 326 -6.19 -18.80 21.30
C MET A 326 -6.61 -18.51 19.86
N ALA A 327 -7.84 -18.91 19.53
CA ALA A 327 -8.40 -18.91 18.17
C ALA A 327 -8.25 -17.56 17.45
N LEU A 328 -8.39 -16.44 18.19
CA LEU A 328 -8.37 -15.08 17.64
C LEU A 328 -7.02 -14.37 17.78
N SER A 329 -5.99 -14.99 18.35
CA SER A 329 -4.69 -14.35 18.60
C SER A 329 -4.07 -13.74 17.34
N ASN A 330 -4.18 -14.42 16.20
CA ASN A 330 -3.69 -13.93 14.91
C ASN A 330 -4.38 -12.65 14.41
N LEU A 331 -5.55 -12.26 14.94
CA LEU A 331 -6.18 -10.98 14.60
C LEU A 331 -5.43 -9.79 15.17
N VAL A 332 -4.76 -9.97 16.31
CA VAL A 332 -4.06 -8.89 17.03
C VAL A 332 -2.54 -8.97 16.89
N THR A 333 -1.98 -10.16 16.64
CA THR A 333 -0.53 -10.34 16.50
C THR A 333 -0.03 -10.25 15.06
N LYS A 334 -0.93 -10.20 14.06
CA LYS A 334 -0.57 -10.12 12.64
C LYS A 334 -1.38 -9.02 11.95
N PRO A 335 -0.83 -8.38 10.91
CA PRO A 335 -1.53 -7.33 10.17
C PRO A 335 -2.63 -7.93 9.28
N LYS A 336 -3.79 -8.24 9.88
CA LYS A 336 -4.94 -8.75 9.15
C LYS A 336 -5.73 -7.61 8.49
N LYS A 337 -6.20 -7.85 7.28
CA LYS A 337 -7.01 -6.93 6.46
C LYS A 337 -8.46 -7.40 6.32
N PHE A 338 -8.72 -8.71 6.43
CA PHE A 338 -10.04 -9.28 6.24
C PHE A 338 -10.24 -10.54 7.10
N ILE A 339 -11.47 -10.82 7.54
CA ILE A 339 -11.87 -12.08 8.17
C ILE A 339 -12.74 -12.87 7.20
N PHE A 340 -12.27 -14.05 6.77
CA PHE A 340 -13.05 -14.97 5.95
C PHE A 340 -13.23 -16.29 6.70
N LEU A 341 -14.43 -16.50 7.24
CA LEU A 341 -14.75 -17.74 7.97
C LEU A 341 -15.50 -18.70 7.03
N ASP A 342 -14.75 -19.59 6.39
CA ASP A 342 -15.31 -20.66 5.56
C ASP A 342 -15.81 -21.83 6.41
N ASP A 343 -16.97 -22.38 6.05
CA ASP A 343 -17.73 -23.43 6.76
C ASP A 343 -17.87 -23.19 8.28
N TYR A 344 -18.13 -21.94 8.66
CA TYR A 344 -18.18 -21.51 10.05
C TYR A 344 -19.56 -21.66 10.68
N ARG A 345 -19.63 -22.28 11.86
CA ARG A 345 -20.87 -22.52 12.61
C ARG A 345 -20.85 -21.77 13.94
N PRO A 346 -21.49 -20.58 14.04
CA PRO A 346 -21.37 -19.73 15.22
C PRO A 346 -21.72 -20.43 16.54
N VAL A 347 -22.80 -21.23 16.56
CA VAL A 347 -23.25 -21.93 17.76
C VAL A 347 -22.27 -23.01 18.19
N GLU A 348 -21.70 -23.76 17.24
CA GLU A 348 -20.72 -24.80 17.52
C GLU A 348 -19.43 -24.21 18.12
N PHE A 349 -18.90 -23.15 17.52
CA PHE A 349 -17.70 -22.47 18.00
C PHE A 349 -17.88 -21.81 19.37
N ALA A 350 -19.11 -21.39 19.69
CA ALA A 350 -19.48 -20.91 21.02
C ALA A 350 -19.69 -22.03 22.05
N THR A 351 -19.78 -23.28 21.62
CA THR A 351 -20.05 -24.45 22.47
C THR A 351 -18.83 -25.34 22.69
N VAL A 352 -17.96 -25.50 21.67
CA VAL A 352 -16.84 -26.46 21.65
C VAL A 352 -15.49 -25.72 21.68
N PRO A 353 -14.52 -26.15 22.50
CA PRO A 353 -14.61 -27.18 23.53
C PRO A 353 -15.27 -26.63 24.81
N ARG A 354 -15.94 -27.50 25.58
CA ARG A 354 -16.63 -27.07 26.81
C ARG A 354 -15.68 -26.63 27.93
N ARG A 355 -14.43 -27.10 27.94
CA ARG A 355 -13.39 -26.74 28.92
C ARG A 355 -12.00 -26.72 28.26
N PRO A 356 -11.13 -25.74 28.62
CA PRO A 356 -11.36 -24.68 29.60
C PRO A 356 -12.22 -23.50 29.08
N CYS A 357 -12.36 -23.30 27.77
CA CYS A 357 -13.18 -22.26 27.16
C CYS A 357 -13.62 -22.65 25.73
N PRO A 358 -14.77 -22.14 25.23
CA PRO A 358 -15.17 -22.34 23.84
C PRO A 358 -14.18 -21.66 22.87
N THR A 359 -14.12 -22.16 21.63
CA THR A 359 -13.18 -21.67 20.62
C THR A 359 -13.40 -20.18 20.34
N ILE A 360 -14.65 -19.76 20.16
CA ILE A 360 -15.06 -18.35 20.09
C ILE A 360 -16.27 -18.15 20.99
N PRO A 361 -16.10 -17.57 22.20
CA PRO A 361 -17.22 -17.32 23.10
C PRO A 361 -18.32 -16.49 22.44
N LEU A 362 -19.60 -16.76 22.81
CA LEU A 362 -20.76 -16.00 22.32
C LEU A 362 -20.57 -14.49 22.40
N VAL A 363 -20.15 -13.99 23.57
CA VAL A 363 -19.94 -12.54 23.79
C VAL A 363 -18.86 -11.99 22.86
N THR A 364 -17.79 -12.75 22.63
CA THR A 364 -16.72 -12.39 21.71
C THR A 364 -17.23 -12.34 20.28
N PHE A 365 -18.03 -13.32 19.84
CA PHE A 365 -18.68 -13.29 18.52
C PHE A 365 -19.56 -12.04 18.36
N LEU A 366 -20.41 -11.72 19.34
CA LEU A 366 -21.31 -10.56 19.28
C LEU A 366 -20.56 -9.23 19.20
N LYS A 367 -19.44 -9.10 19.93
CA LYS A 367 -18.59 -7.90 19.92
C LYS A 367 -17.79 -7.80 18.61
N LEU A 368 -17.18 -8.90 18.17
CA LEU A 368 -16.41 -8.97 16.93
C LEU A 368 -17.27 -8.65 15.71
N MET A 369 -18.42 -9.33 15.57
CA MET A 369 -19.36 -9.10 14.46
C MET A 369 -20.22 -7.84 14.64
N GLY A 370 -20.06 -7.14 15.76
CA GLY A 370 -20.68 -5.84 16.04
C GLY A 370 -19.71 -4.66 15.94
N GLY A 371 -18.42 -4.89 15.66
CA GLY A 371 -17.40 -3.85 15.61
C GLY A 371 -17.12 -3.16 16.95
N GLN A 372 -17.36 -3.87 18.05
CA GLN A 372 -17.17 -3.39 19.43
C GLN A 372 -15.79 -3.80 19.97
N TRP A 373 -15.34 -3.12 21.02
CA TRP A 373 -14.12 -3.48 21.73
C TRP A 373 -14.29 -4.77 22.54
N PHE A 374 -13.30 -5.66 22.47
CA PHE A 374 -13.21 -6.90 23.24
C PHE A 374 -11.76 -7.31 23.49
N GLU A 375 -11.51 -8.08 24.55
CA GLU A 375 -10.17 -8.61 24.83
C GLU A 375 -9.92 -9.91 24.04
N VAL A 376 -8.73 -10.01 23.46
CA VAL A 376 -8.23 -11.22 22.79
C VAL A 376 -7.19 -11.88 23.68
N GLN A 377 -7.40 -13.16 23.96
CA GLN A 377 -6.43 -13.99 24.66
C GLN A 377 -5.22 -14.28 23.75
N VAL A 378 -4.03 -13.93 24.24
CA VAL A 378 -2.75 -14.16 23.57
C VAL A 378 -1.76 -14.86 24.50
N SER A 379 -0.69 -15.41 23.93
CA SER A 379 0.37 -16.03 24.72
C SER A 379 1.08 -15.01 25.60
N GLN A 380 1.08 -15.28 26.91
CA GLN A 380 1.74 -14.47 27.94
C GLN A 380 3.27 -14.55 27.88
N SER A 381 3.83 -15.54 27.17
CA SER A 381 5.28 -15.64 26.98
C SER A 381 5.84 -14.52 26.09
N PHE A 382 4.97 -13.88 25.29
CA PHE A 382 5.37 -12.84 24.33
C PHE A 382 4.61 -11.53 24.51
N ASN A 383 3.59 -11.50 25.37
CA ASN A 383 2.72 -10.34 25.58
C ASN A 383 2.46 -10.15 27.07
N ASN A 384 2.31 -8.89 27.50
CA ASN A 384 1.95 -8.56 28.88
C ASN A 384 0.43 -8.42 29.00
N GLY A 385 -0.27 -9.51 29.30
CA GLY A 385 -1.74 -9.54 29.43
C GLY A 385 -2.47 -9.89 28.13
N ASN A 386 -3.80 -9.72 28.15
CA ASN A 386 -4.64 -9.80 26.97
C ASN A 386 -4.55 -8.51 26.15
N VAL A 387 -4.94 -8.56 24.88
CA VAL A 387 -4.88 -7.40 23.98
C VAL A 387 -6.30 -6.93 23.67
N ASP A 388 -6.57 -5.64 23.89
CA ASP A 388 -7.81 -5.01 23.44
C ASP A 388 -7.88 -4.96 21.92
N CYS A 389 -8.98 -5.45 21.37
CA CYS A 389 -9.22 -5.51 19.95
C CYS A 389 -10.55 -4.85 19.61
N ARG A 390 -10.55 -4.09 18.51
CA ARG A 390 -11.78 -3.67 17.81
C ARG A 390 -11.57 -3.94 16.33
N TRP A 391 -12.42 -4.79 15.76
CA TRP A 391 -12.37 -5.07 14.34
C TRP A 391 -13.17 -4.04 13.57
N THR A 392 -12.51 -3.34 12.64
CA THR A 392 -13.11 -2.27 11.82
C THR A 392 -12.98 -2.53 10.33
N LYS A 393 -12.67 -3.78 9.94
CA LYS A 393 -12.39 -4.17 8.55
C LYS A 393 -13.37 -5.20 8.04
N GLY A 394 -13.19 -5.64 6.79
CA GLY A 394 -14.06 -6.61 6.13
C GLY A 394 -14.21 -7.95 6.88
N VAL A 395 -15.41 -8.51 6.82
CA VAL A 395 -15.76 -9.84 7.34
C VAL A 395 -16.75 -10.49 6.38
N ALA A 396 -16.57 -11.76 6.07
CA ALA A 396 -17.57 -12.59 5.39
C ALA A 396 -17.51 -14.03 5.88
N MET A 397 -18.62 -14.74 5.76
CA MET A 397 -18.75 -16.12 6.22
C MET A 397 -19.45 -17.00 5.20
N THR A 398 -19.10 -18.27 5.18
CA THR A 398 -19.94 -19.33 4.62
C THR A 398 -20.28 -20.35 5.71
N ALA A 399 -21.41 -21.04 5.57
CA ALA A 399 -21.77 -22.12 6.48
C ALA A 399 -22.71 -23.14 5.83
N LYS A 400 -22.75 -24.36 6.35
CA LYS A 400 -23.88 -25.27 6.09
C LYS A 400 -25.13 -24.76 6.80
N LEU A 401 -26.28 -24.84 6.12
CA LEU A 401 -27.55 -24.39 6.70
C LEU A 401 -28.02 -25.34 7.81
N ASP A 402 -27.83 -26.64 7.60
CA ASP A 402 -28.23 -27.69 8.54
C ASP A 402 -27.42 -27.62 9.85
N GLY A 403 -28.12 -27.57 10.98
CA GLY A 403 -27.52 -27.42 12.31
C GLY A 403 -26.85 -26.08 12.61
N LEU A 404 -27.04 -25.06 11.75
CA LEU A 404 -26.36 -23.77 11.90
C LEU A 404 -26.80 -22.99 13.15
N TRP A 405 -28.09 -23.07 13.46
CA TRP A 405 -28.78 -22.28 14.48
C TRP A 405 -29.50 -23.17 15.49
N ASP A 406 -29.02 -24.39 15.69
CA ASP A 406 -29.60 -25.32 16.64
C ASP A 406 -29.16 -24.97 18.06
N PRO A 407 -30.09 -24.80 19.02
CA PRO A 407 -29.73 -24.47 20.38
C PRO A 407 -28.93 -25.60 21.04
N THR A 408 -28.02 -25.23 21.93
CA THR A 408 -27.26 -26.18 22.75
C THR A 408 -27.53 -25.92 24.23
N PRO A 409 -27.12 -26.79 25.16
CA PRO A 409 -27.25 -26.52 26.59
C PRO A 409 -26.51 -25.25 27.06
N VAL A 410 -25.61 -24.69 26.24
CA VAL A 410 -24.81 -23.49 26.57
C VAL A 410 -25.27 -22.27 25.78
N VAL A 411 -25.84 -22.46 24.59
CA VAL A 411 -26.30 -21.38 23.70
C VAL A 411 -27.81 -21.48 23.56
N SER A 412 -28.52 -20.55 24.18
CA SER A 412 -29.98 -20.51 24.18
C SER A 412 -30.55 -19.99 22.84
N GLN A 413 -31.87 -20.13 22.67
CA GLN A 413 -32.55 -19.56 21.51
C GLN A 413 -32.43 -18.03 21.43
N GLU A 414 -32.39 -17.34 22.58
CA GLU A 414 -32.23 -15.88 22.60
C GLU A 414 -30.81 -15.48 22.17
N ASP A 415 -29.80 -16.24 22.60
CA ASP A 415 -28.42 -16.03 22.17
C ASP A 415 -28.27 -16.19 20.65
N ILE A 416 -28.96 -17.18 20.07
CA ILE A 416 -29.03 -17.38 18.62
C ILE A 416 -29.65 -16.15 17.93
N ARG A 417 -30.75 -15.59 18.44
CA ARG A 417 -31.34 -14.35 17.88
C ARG A 417 -30.34 -13.19 17.93
N HIS A 418 -29.58 -13.06 19.02
CA HIS A 418 -28.52 -12.07 19.12
C HIS A 418 -27.41 -12.30 18.09
N MET A 419 -26.97 -13.54 17.89
CA MET A 419 -25.98 -13.89 16.85
C MET A 419 -26.52 -13.56 15.44
N GLN A 420 -27.75 -13.98 15.12
CA GLN A 420 -28.43 -13.70 13.86
C GLN A 420 -28.55 -12.19 13.59
N SER A 421 -28.77 -11.38 14.62
CA SER A 421 -28.83 -9.92 14.48
C SER A 421 -27.49 -9.26 14.09
N ARG A 422 -26.38 -9.99 14.09
CA ARG A 422 -25.05 -9.51 13.64
C ARG A 422 -24.70 -9.92 12.22
N VAL A 423 -25.47 -10.85 11.64
CA VAL A 423 -25.23 -11.37 10.29
C VAL A 423 -26.37 -11.00 9.34
N HIS A 424 -26.06 -10.93 8.06
CA HIS A 424 -27.03 -10.84 6.98
C HIS A 424 -26.96 -12.15 6.20
N GLN A 425 -27.93 -13.03 6.44
CA GLN A 425 -27.91 -14.39 5.91
C GLN A 425 -28.46 -14.42 4.48
N PHE A 426 -27.67 -14.99 3.57
CA PHE A 426 -28.05 -15.31 2.20
C PHE A 426 -28.09 -16.83 2.06
N THR A 427 -29.18 -17.40 1.55
CA THR A 427 -29.36 -18.86 1.50
C THR A 427 -29.23 -19.37 0.08
N ALA A 428 -28.13 -20.03 -0.24
CA ALA A 428 -27.95 -20.77 -1.48
C ALA A 428 -28.73 -22.10 -1.37
N SER A 429 -29.86 -22.21 -2.05
CA SER A 429 -30.72 -23.40 -2.04
C SER A 429 -30.34 -24.41 -3.12
N ALA A 430 -29.70 -23.97 -4.21
CA ALA A 430 -29.37 -24.83 -5.34
C ALA A 430 -28.09 -25.64 -5.07
N GLN A 431 -28.21 -26.96 -5.06
CA GLN A 431 -27.08 -27.88 -4.95
C GLN A 431 -26.55 -28.25 -6.35
N ILE A 432 -25.24 -28.32 -6.49
CA ILE A 432 -24.58 -28.77 -7.72
C ILE A 432 -24.44 -30.28 -7.67
N GLU A 433 -25.17 -30.98 -8.55
CA GLU A 433 -25.14 -32.45 -8.65
C GLU A 433 -23.93 -32.97 -9.43
N THR A 434 -23.38 -32.15 -10.32
CA THR A 434 -22.19 -32.51 -11.09
C THR A 434 -20.93 -32.43 -10.23
N PRO A 435 -19.90 -33.24 -10.54
CA PRO A 435 -18.61 -33.14 -9.86
C PRO A 435 -18.07 -31.72 -9.94
N MET A 436 -17.85 -31.10 -8.77
CA MET A 436 -17.26 -29.77 -8.71
C MET A 436 -15.82 -29.82 -9.20
N ARG A 437 -15.45 -28.80 -9.97
CA ARG A 437 -14.07 -28.59 -10.42
C ARG A 437 -13.48 -27.44 -9.62
N GLU A 438 -12.17 -27.47 -9.45
CA GLU A 438 -11.46 -26.30 -8.92
C GLU A 438 -11.65 -25.14 -9.89
N MET A 439 -12.12 -24.00 -9.37
CA MET A 439 -12.35 -22.81 -10.17
C MET A 439 -11.22 -21.81 -9.89
N PRO A 440 -10.55 -21.28 -10.92
CA PRO A 440 -9.48 -20.31 -10.72
C PRO A 440 -10.07 -19.06 -10.07
N LYS A 441 -9.37 -18.53 -9.07
CA LYS A 441 -9.74 -17.30 -8.37
C LYS A 441 -9.35 -16.08 -9.22
N CYS A 442 -10.18 -15.04 -9.24
CA CYS A 442 -9.83 -13.80 -9.95
C CYS A 442 -10.17 -12.56 -9.11
N LYS A 443 -9.13 -11.92 -8.57
CA LYS A 443 -9.27 -10.69 -7.77
C LYS A 443 -9.82 -9.50 -8.57
N TYR A 444 -9.45 -9.37 -9.85
CA TYR A 444 -9.89 -8.28 -10.72
C TYR A 444 -11.40 -8.37 -11.00
N CYS A 445 -11.87 -9.54 -11.44
CA CYS A 445 -13.29 -9.74 -11.73
C CYS A 445 -14.15 -9.76 -10.46
N PHE A 446 -13.63 -10.22 -9.33
CA PHE A 446 -14.30 -10.12 -8.03
C PHE A 446 -14.48 -8.68 -7.59
N ALA A 447 -13.41 -7.86 -7.66
CA ALA A 447 -13.49 -6.44 -7.31
C ALA A 447 -14.46 -5.69 -8.23
N ALA A 448 -14.40 -5.92 -9.54
CA ALA A 448 -15.33 -5.33 -10.50
C ALA A 448 -16.78 -5.76 -10.23
N TRP A 449 -17.03 -7.06 -10.01
CA TRP A 449 -18.35 -7.57 -9.63
C TRP A 449 -18.90 -6.88 -8.39
N LEU A 450 -18.10 -6.82 -7.32
CA LEU A 450 -18.49 -6.24 -6.05
C LEU A 450 -18.91 -4.76 -6.22
N LEU A 451 -18.13 -3.96 -6.94
CA LEU A 451 -18.44 -2.54 -7.18
C LEU A 451 -19.67 -2.35 -8.07
N GLU A 452 -19.76 -3.10 -9.17
CA GLU A 452 -20.89 -3.03 -10.12
C GLU A 452 -22.21 -3.45 -9.47
N ALA A 453 -22.24 -4.61 -8.83
CA ALA A 453 -23.44 -5.17 -8.23
C ALA A 453 -23.90 -4.35 -7.01
N ALA A 454 -22.95 -3.92 -6.15
CA ALA A 454 -23.28 -3.08 -5.01
C ALA A 454 -23.86 -1.72 -5.47
N SER A 455 -23.28 -1.12 -6.51
CA SER A 455 -23.77 0.15 -7.04
C SER A 455 -25.17 0.05 -7.65
N ARG A 456 -25.46 -1.02 -8.41
CA ARG A 456 -26.82 -1.28 -8.92
C ARG A 456 -27.87 -1.38 -7.82
N PHE A 457 -27.47 -1.82 -6.63
CA PHE A 457 -28.32 -1.89 -5.44
C PHE A 457 -28.40 -0.56 -4.65
N GLY A 458 -27.73 0.50 -5.11
CA GLY A 458 -27.72 1.82 -4.48
C GLY A 458 -26.61 2.02 -3.44
N PHE A 459 -25.57 1.18 -3.42
CA PHE A 459 -24.39 1.43 -2.61
C PHE A 459 -23.37 2.29 -3.36
N GLY A 460 -23.29 3.57 -3.01
CA GLY A 460 -22.32 4.52 -3.57
C GLY A 460 -22.66 5.00 -5.00
N PRO A 461 -21.82 5.89 -5.58
CA PRO A 461 -21.98 6.34 -6.95
C PRO A 461 -21.70 5.21 -7.95
N PRO A 462 -22.30 5.22 -9.16
CA PRO A 462 -22.02 4.24 -10.21
C PRO A 462 -20.53 4.16 -10.56
N PRO A 463 -19.96 2.94 -10.69
CA PRO A 463 -18.59 2.80 -11.13
C PRO A 463 -18.43 3.40 -12.53
N LEU A 464 -17.31 4.06 -12.76
CA LEU A 464 -16.94 4.54 -14.09
C LEU A 464 -16.78 3.34 -15.02
N PRO A 465 -17.23 3.41 -16.29
CA PRO A 465 -17.10 2.32 -17.24
C PRO A 465 -15.62 1.93 -17.40
N LEU A 466 -15.35 0.62 -17.44
CA LEU A 466 -14.01 0.09 -17.66
C LEU A 466 -13.43 0.65 -18.96
N PRO A 467 -12.17 1.13 -18.96
CA PRO A 467 -11.51 1.51 -20.20
C PRO A 467 -11.40 0.26 -21.11
N ALA A 468 -11.74 0.43 -22.38
CA ALA A 468 -11.54 -0.63 -23.37
C ALA A 468 -10.05 -1.02 -23.40
N PRO A 469 -9.72 -2.31 -23.60
CA PRO A 469 -8.34 -2.75 -23.66
C PRO A 469 -7.60 -2.01 -24.77
N SER A 470 -6.64 -1.17 -24.39
CA SER A 470 -5.70 -0.54 -25.33
C SER A 470 -4.60 -1.55 -25.65
N ASN A 471 -4.41 -1.86 -26.93
CA ASN A 471 -3.45 -2.84 -27.45
C ASN A 471 -1.96 -2.42 -27.36
N ASP A 472 -1.56 -1.53 -26.46
CA ASP A 472 -0.20 -0.97 -26.45
C ASP A 472 0.51 -1.24 -25.11
N ASP A 473 0.98 -2.46 -24.90
CA ASP A 473 1.97 -2.80 -23.87
C ASP A 473 3.30 -3.19 -24.55
N ALA A 474 4.25 -2.24 -24.61
CA ALA A 474 5.65 -2.53 -24.87
C ALA A 474 6.56 -1.43 -24.29
N GLU A 475 7.34 -1.84 -23.27
CA GLU A 475 8.76 -1.53 -23.00
C GLU A 475 9.23 -0.05 -22.91
N ASP A 476 9.65 0.36 -21.69
CA ASP A 476 11.07 0.59 -21.32
C ASP A 476 11.25 1.64 -20.21
N GLU A 477 11.63 1.17 -19.01
CA GLU A 477 12.38 1.95 -18.04
C GLU A 477 13.88 1.88 -18.39
N ILE A 478 14.41 2.94 -19.00
CA ILE A 478 15.86 3.12 -19.17
C ILE A 478 16.26 4.51 -18.61
N PHE A 479 16.94 4.49 -17.47
CA PHE A 479 17.72 5.62 -16.97
C PHE A 479 19.07 5.66 -17.70
N THR A 480 19.36 6.72 -18.48
CA THR A 480 20.75 7.15 -18.69
C THR A 480 20.88 8.62 -19.08
N PHE A 481 21.98 9.20 -18.58
CA PHE A 481 22.50 10.57 -18.75
C PHE A 481 23.09 10.81 -20.14
N PHE A 482 23.33 12.07 -20.54
CA PHE A 482 24.68 12.60 -20.88
C PHE A 482 24.66 14.09 -21.29
N ASN A 483 25.73 14.77 -20.83
CA ASN A 483 26.31 16.10 -21.09
C ASN A 483 25.42 17.34 -21.18
#